data_AF-A0A6P0TV95-F1
#
_entry.id   AF-A0A6P0TV95-F1
#
_cell.length_a   1.000
_cell.length_b   1.000
_cell.length_c   1.000
_cell.angle_alpha   90.00
_cell.angle_beta   90.00
_cell.angle_gamma   90.00
#
_symmetry.space_group_name_H-M   'P 1'
#
loop_
_entity.id
_entity.type
_entity.pdbx_description
1 polymer ?
#
loop_
_entity_poly.entity_id
_entity_poly.type
_entity_poly.pdbx_seq_one_letter_code
_entity_poly.pdbx_strand_id
1 'polypeptide(L)'
;MIVSPPGSLFSLSWQTERGTIAKYKFLPQTAPGIAEWYDRLNSLSNGVIDEEIPKILAGESQSLGAMSKKLDSGYNSLVQEAMLELMKKYNTNCAIVNSETKYSLPLLYKNKSYNFYCHNSEKL
;
A
#
# COMPACT_ATOMS: atom_id res chain seq x y z
N MET A 1 -7.19 10.36 -5.78
CA MET A 1 -6.22 9.59 -4.97
C MET A 1 -6.45 8.10 -5.23
N ILE A 2 -5.45 7.22 -5.05
CA ILE A 2 -5.55 5.79 -5.43
C ILE A 2 -4.68 4.97 -4.49
N VAL A 3 -5.18 4.01 -3.71
CA VAL A 3 -4.30 3.10 -2.94
C VAL A 3 -3.54 2.16 -3.89
N SER A 4 -2.27 1.93 -3.62
CA SER A 4 -1.40 1.09 -4.44
C SER A 4 -0.45 0.28 -3.56
N PRO A 5 0.14 -0.82 -4.08
CA PRO A 5 1.15 -1.56 -3.36
C PRO A 5 2.27 -0.64 -2.88
N PRO A 6 2.71 -0.78 -1.63
CA PRO A 6 3.78 0.05 -1.07
C PRO A 6 5.14 -0.28 -1.69
N GLY A 7 5.39 -1.55 -2.06
CA GLY A 7 6.69 -2.05 -2.56
C GLY A 7 6.86 -1.92 -4.09
N SER A 8 5.86 -2.36 -4.84
CA SER A 8 5.81 -2.41 -6.30
C SER A 8 5.03 -1.23 -6.87
N LEU A 9 5.05 -1.06 -8.20
CA LEU A 9 4.35 0.04 -8.90
C LEU A 9 4.77 1.45 -8.43
N PHE A 10 6.04 1.58 -8.00
CA PHE A 10 6.67 2.85 -7.62
C PHE A 10 6.53 3.93 -8.71
N SER A 11 6.52 3.53 -9.99
CA SER A 11 6.34 4.40 -11.16
C SER A 11 4.99 5.13 -11.20
N LEU A 12 4.00 4.73 -10.42
CA LEU A 12 2.73 5.44 -10.24
C LEU A 12 2.78 6.49 -9.10
N SER A 13 3.99 6.83 -8.63
CA SER A 13 4.25 7.87 -7.59
C SER A 13 3.83 9.29 -7.98
N TRP A 14 3.46 9.51 -9.25
CA TRP A 14 2.92 10.78 -9.72
C TRP A 14 1.38 10.83 -9.63
N GLN A 15 0.69 9.67 -9.64
CA GLN A 15 -0.78 9.57 -9.48
C GLN A 15 -1.20 9.29 -8.03
N THR A 16 -0.27 8.82 -7.22
CA THR A 16 -0.39 8.67 -5.77
C THR A 16 0.31 9.88 -5.17
N GLU A 17 -0.41 10.84 -4.59
CA GLU A 17 0.22 11.99 -3.96
C GLU A 17 1.32 11.50 -3.02
N ARG A 18 2.55 12.00 -3.21
CA ARG A 18 3.77 11.56 -2.49
C ARG A 18 3.60 11.60 -0.96
N GLY A 19 2.63 12.38 -0.47
CA GLY A 19 2.32 12.54 0.94
C GLY A 19 1.22 11.62 1.50
N THR A 20 0.45 10.89 0.68
CA THR A 20 -0.80 10.27 1.17
C THR A 20 -0.78 8.73 1.17
N ILE A 21 0.10 8.12 0.36
CA ILE A 21 0.35 6.68 0.41
C ILE A 21 1.83 6.48 0.70
N ALA A 22 2.13 5.94 1.87
CA ALA A 22 3.51 5.69 2.27
C ALA A 22 4.16 4.72 1.29
N LYS A 23 5.09 5.23 0.48
CA LYS A 23 6.04 4.38 -0.25
C LYS A 23 7.22 4.13 0.68
N TYR A 24 7.58 2.86 0.86
CA TYR A 24 8.64 2.44 1.79
C TYR A 24 10.01 3.09 1.53
N LYS A 25 10.24 3.65 0.33
CA LYS A 25 11.50 4.32 -0.04
C LYS A 25 11.73 5.67 0.68
N PHE A 26 10.70 6.28 1.25
CA PHE A 26 10.80 7.62 1.87
C PHE A 26 10.59 7.55 3.38
N LEU A 27 11.68 7.30 4.12
CA LEU A 27 11.68 7.35 5.58
C LEU A 27 11.76 8.82 6.05
N PRO A 28 10.78 9.32 6.84
CA PRO A 28 10.84 10.65 7.42
C PRO A 28 12.00 10.81 8.42
N GLN A 29 12.47 12.04 8.60
CA GLN A 29 13.61 12.35 9.47
C GLN A 29 13.20 12.74 10.90
N THR A 30 11.91 12.84 11.19
CA THR A 30 11.38 13.23 12.49
C THR A 30 10.72 12.04 13.17
N ALA A 31 10.85 11.92 14.50
CA ALA A 31 10.24 10.81 15.24
C ALA A 31 8.71 10.70 15.03
N PRO A 32 7.92 11.81 15.03
CA PRO A 32 6.49 11.74 14.70
C PRO A 32 6.24 11.26 13.27
N GLY A 33 7.04 11.73 12.30
CA GLY A 33 6.90 11.32 10.91
C GLY A 33 7.26 9.85 10.70
N ILE A 34 8.24 9.34 11.43
CA ILE A 34 8.60 7.92 11.42
C ILE A 34 7.41 7.09 11.91
N ALA A 35 6.83 7.42 13.07
CA ALA A 35 5.66 6.72 13.61
C ALA A 35 4.46 6.70 12.65
N GLU A 36 4.18 7.84 12.00
CA GLU A 36 3.12 7.93 10.99
C GLU A 36 3.44 7.08 9.75
N TRP A 37 4.69 7.08 9.29
CA TRP A 37 5.14 6.25 8.18
C TRP A 37 5.00 4.75 8.47
N TYR A 38 5.29 4.33 9.70
CA TYR A 38 5.04 2.97 10.19
C TYR A 38 3.57 2.59 10.13
N ASP A 39 2.68 3.38 10.73
CA ASP A 39 1.24 3.10 10.75
C ASP A 39 0.68 2.93 9.33
N ARG A 40 1.14 3.78 8.41
CA ARG A 40 0.73 3.74 7.02
C ARG A 40 1.19 2.48 6.31
N LEU A 41 2.46 2.10 6.46
CA LEU A 41 2.95 0.85 5.88
C LEU A 41 2.20 -0.35 6.46
N ASN A 42 1.95 -0.37 7.77
CA ASN A 42 1.28 -1.48 8.43
C ASN A 42 -0.14 -1.65 7.90
N SER A 43 -0.85 -0.53 7.76
CA SER A 43 -2.18 -0.49 7.16
C SER A 43 -2.17 -0.99 5.71
N LEU A 44 -1.20 -0.56 4.91
CA LEU A 44 -1.08 -0.95 3.50
C LEU A 44 -0.73 -2.42 3.30
N SER A 45 -0.15 -3.09 4.30
CA SER A 45 0.32 -4.48 4.14
C SER A 45 -0.42 -5.47 5.04
N ASN A 46 -1.62 -5.10 5.49
CA ASN A 46 -2.47 -5.96 6.32
C ASN A 46 -1.80 -6.41 7.64
N GLY A 47 -1.08 -5.53 8.32
CA GLY A 47 -0.50 -5.86 9.63
C GLY A 47 0.77 -6.73 9.57
N VAL A 48 1.32 -7.01 8.39
CA VAL A 48 2.49 -7.91 8.21
C VAL A 48 3.76 -7.37 8.88
N ILE A 49 3.75 -6.15 9.41
CA ILE A 49 4.96 -5.40 9.71
C ILE A 49 5.29 -5.19 11.19
N ASP A 50 4.39 -5.55 12.10
CA ASP A 50 4.58 -5.25 13.53
C ASP A 50 5.87 -5.85 14.11
N GLU A 51 6.43 -6.91 13.50
CA GLU A 51 7.65 -7.56 14.00
C GLU A 51 8.94 -7.18 13.25
N GLU A 52 8.87 -6.58 12.05
CA GLU A 52 10.01 -6.57 11.12
C GLU A 52 10.59 -5.17 10.81
N ILE A 53 9.79 -4.10 10.81
CA ILE A 53 10.39 -2.75 10.61
C ILE A 53 11.20 -2.29 11.82
N PRO A 54 10.90 -2.59 13.11
CA PRO A 54 11.80 -2.26 14.21
C PRO A 54 13.22 -2.78 13.99
N LYS A 55 13.35 -4.03 13.50
CA LYS A 55 14.63 -4.65 13.14
C LYS A 55 15.31 -3.93 11.97
N ILE A 56 14.54 -3.46 10.99
CA ILE A 56 15.06 -2.71 9.83
C ILE A 56 15.56 -1.32 10.24
N LEU A 57 14.84 -0.59 11.10
CA LEU A 57 15.31 0.69 11.63
C LEU A 57 16.50 0.55 12.57
N ALA A 58 16.60 -0.56 13.30
CA ALA A 58 17.77 -0.89 14.11
C ALA A 58 18.99 -1.30 13.25
N GLY A 59 18.84 -1.42 11.93
CA GLY A 59 19.92 -1.86 11.03
C GLY A 59 20.22 -3.36 11.11
N GLU A 60 19.35 -4.14 11.75
CA GLU A 60 19.52 -5.57 12.08
C GLU A 60 19.14 -6.54 10.95
N SER A 61 19.11 -6.06 9.69
CA SER A 61 18.99 -6.83 8.44
C SER A 61 17.57 -7.31 8.04
N GLN A 62 17.04 -6.65 7.00
CA GLN A 62 16.66 -7.28 5.73
C GLN A 62 17.02 -6.29 4.60
N SER A 63 17.40 -6.76 3.40
CA SER A 63 17.62 -5.85 2.28
C SER A 63 16.34 -5.07 1.97
N LEU A 64 16.45 -3.82 1.49
CA LEU A 64 15.30 -3.02 1.06
C LEU A 64 14.39 -3.77 0.05
N GLY A 65 14.95 -4.71 -0.70
CA GLY A 65 14.21 -5.59 -1.60
C GLY A 65 13.36 -6.65 -0.89
N ALA A 66 13.83 -7.23 0.22
CA ALA A 66 13.06 -8.19 1.00
C ALA A 66 11.86 -7.53 1.70
N MET A 67 12.06 -6.31 2.23
CA MET A 67 10.98 -5.49 2.77
C MET A 67 9.92 -5.18 1.71
N SER A 68 10.35 -4.69 0.53
CA SER A 68 9.45 -4.42 -0.60
C SER A 68 8.56 -5.62 -0.94
N LYS A 69 9.16 -6.82 -1.03
CA LYS A 69 8.43 -8.07 -1.30
C LYS A 69 7.43 -8.43 -0.21
N LYS A 70 7.80 -8.30 1.07
CA LYS A 70 6.88 -8.58 2.19
C LYS A 70 5.69 -7.62 2.18
N LEU A 71 5.95 -6.34 1.97
CA LEU A 71 4.90 -5.32 1.93
C LEU A 71 3.95 -5.55 0.75
N ASP A 72 4.49 -5.87 -0.43
CA ASP A 72 3.68 -6.24 -1.60
C ASP A 72 2.88 -7.51 -1.37
N SER A 73 3.47 -8.52 -0.73
CA SER A 73 2.77 -9.76 -0.38
C SER A 73 1.60 -9.49 0.56
N GLY A 74 1.81 -8.65 1.58
CA GLY A 74 0.76 -8.25 2.53
C GLY A 74 -0.34 -7.41 1.87
N TYR A 75 0.03 -6.48 0.99
CA TYR A 75 -0.94 -5.69 0.23
C TYR A 75 -1.76 -6.57 -0.71
N ASN A 76 -1.13 -7.51 -1.42
CA ASN A 76 -1.82 -8.39 -2.37
C ASN A 76 -2.67 -9.48 -1.69
N SER A 77 -2.45 -9.76 -0.41
CA SER A 77 -3.28 -10.67 0.39
C SER A 77 -4.52 -9.97 0.98
N LEU A 78 -4.66 -8.65 0.82
CA LEU A 78 -5.86 -7.93 1.24
C LEU A 78 -7.08 -8.50 0.51
N VAL A 79 -8.03 -9.01 1.30
CA VAL A 79 -9.37 -9.31 0.82
C VAL A 79 -10.12 -8.02 0.51
N GLN A 80 -11.25 -8.12 -0.20
CA GLN A 80 -11.99 -6.96 -0.67
C GLN A 80 -12.42 -6.03 0.48
N GLU A 81 -12.87 -6.59 1.60
CA GLU A 81 -13.30 -5.85 2.78
C GLU A 81 -12.17 -4.98 3.33
N ALA A 82 -10.98 -5.57 3.50
CA ALA A 82 -9.80 -4.85 3.99
C ALA A 82 -9.33 -3.78 2.98
N MET A 83 -9.44 -4.05 1.68
CA MET A 83 -9.15 -3.04 0.64
C MET A 83 -10.14 -1.86 0.70
N LEU A 84 -11.42 -2.11 0.95
CA LEU A 84 -12.43 -1.06 1.10
C LEU A 84 -12.20 -0.22 2.36
N GLU A 85 -11.82 -0.84 3.48
CA GLU A 85 -11.43 -0.13 4.69
C GLU A 85 -10.19 0.74 4.47
N LEU A 86 -9.20 0.21 3.75
CA LEU A 86 -8.01 0.96 3.35
C LEU A 86 -8.38 2.17 2.48
N MET A 87 -9.24 1.96 1.49
CA MET A 87 -9.77 3.01 0.62
C MET A 87 -10.49 4.10 1.43
N LYS A 88 -11.30 3.72 2.41
CA LYS A 88 -11.96 4.64 3.35
C LYS A 88 -10.97 5.39 4.24
N LYS A 89 -10.00 4.70 4.85
CA LYS A 89 -8.95 5.30 5.70
C LYS A 89 -8.19 6.41 4.96
N TYR A 90 -7.90 6.20 3.67
CA TYR A 90 -7.20 7.17 2.84
C TYR A 90 -8.11 8.03 1.96
N ASN A 91 -9.42 8.04 2.23
CA ASN A 91 -10.42 8.85 1.51
C ASN A 91 -10.28 8.76 -0.03
N THR A 92 -10.19 7.54 -0.54
CA THR A 92 -10.07 7.23 -1.96
C THR A 92 -11.12 6.23 -2.40
N ASN A 93 -11.61 6.38 -3.63
CA ASN A 93 -12.54 5.44 -4.25
C ASN A 93 -11.86 4.48 -5.21
N CYS A 94 -10.53 4.50 -5.27
CA CYS A 94 -9.77 3.74 -6.25
C CYS A 94 -8.60 2.98 -5.61
N ALA A 95 -8.34 1.79 -6.15
CA ALA A 95 -7.27 0.89 -5.73
C ALA A 95 -6.60 0.24 -6.94
N ILE A 96 -5.29 0.08 -6.87
CA ILE A 96 -4.50 -0.72 -7.80
C ILE A 96 -4.01 -1.95 -7.04
N VAL A 97 -4.16 -3.12 -7.65
CA VAL A 97 -3.65 -4.39 -7.14
C VAL A 97 -2.92 -5.13 -8.25
N ASN A 98 -2.17 -6.17 -7.91
CA ASN A 98 -1.55 -7.01 -8.93
C ASN A 98 -2.63 -7.65 -9.85
N SER A 99 -2.23 -8.17 -11.01
CA SER A 99 -3.17 -8.72 -12.00
C SER A 99 -3.85 -10.02 -11.56
N GLU A 100 -3.31 -10.70 -10.54
CA GLU A 100 -3.81 -11.96 -9.99
C GLU A 100 -4.96 -11.74 -8.97
N THR A 101 -4.88 -10.65 -8.21
CA THR A 101 -5.89 -10.24 -7.23
C THR A 101 -7.17 -9.81 -7.97
N LYS A 102 -8.28 -10.43 -7.59
CA LYS A 102 -9.60 -10.14 -8.15
C LYS A 102 -10.55 -9.72 -7.04
N TYR A 103 -11.11 -8.54 -7.17
CA TYR A 103 -12.21 -8.07 -6.34
C TYR A 103 -13.51 -8.03 -7.14
N SER A 104 -14.63 -8.19 -6.44
CA SER A 104 -15.98 -7.91 -6.93
C SER A 104 -16.27 -6.41 -6.88
N LEU A 105 -15.38 -5.61 -7.47
CA LEU A 105 -15.49 -4.16 -7.61
C LEU A 105 -15.48 -3.79 -9.10
N PRO A 106 -16.02 -2.62 -9.49
CA PRO A 106 -15.92 -2.16 -10.87
C PRO A 106 -14.46 -2.02 -11.30
N LEU A 107 -14.09 -2.81 -12.31
CA LEU A 107 -12.76 -2.83 -12.91
C LEU A 107 -12.70 -1.75 -13.99
N LEU A 108 -11.91 -0.71 -13.77
CA LEU A 108 -11.72 0.36 -14.76
C LEU A 108 -10.65 0.02 -15.79
N TYR A 109 -9.60 -0.69 -15.37
CA TYR A 109 -8.51 -1.05 -16.25
C TYR A 109 -7.81 -2.33 -15.79
N LYS A 110 -7.29 -3.10 -16.76
CA LYS A 110 -6.50 -4.30 -16.49
C LYS A 110 -5.41 -4.45 -17.55
N ASN A 111 -4.23 -4.87 -17.11
CA ASN A 111 -3.19 -5.37 -17.99
C ASN A 111 -2.52 -6.62 -17.38
N LYS A 112 -1.38 -7.03 -17.95
CA LYS A 112 -0.64 -8.21 -17.48
C LYS A 112 -0.05 -8.04 -16.07
N SER A 113 0.15 -6.81 -15.62
CA SER A 113 0.85 -6.49 -14.36
C SER A 113 -0.09 -6.09 -13.23
N TYR A 114 -1.20 -5.40 -13.51
CA TYR A 114 -2.09 -4.89 -12.48
C TYR A 114 -3.56 -4.80 -12.93
N ASN A 115 -4.44 -4.80 -11.94
CA ASN A 115 -5.86 -4.48 -12.04
C ASN A 115 -6.11 -3.13 -11.34
N PHE A 116 -6.93 -2.28 -11.94
CA PHE A 116 -7.33 -0.99 -11.40
C PHE A 116 -8.83 -0.98 -11.16
N TYR A 117 -9.20 -0.89 -9.88
CA TYR A 117 -10.57 -0.85 -9.41
C TYR A 117 -10.93 0.56 -8.98
N CYS A 118 -12.14 1.00 -9.32
CA CYS A 118 -12.74 2.15 -8.68
C CYS A 118 -14.20 1.88 -8.32
N HIS A 119 -14.57 2.26 -7.11
CA HIS A 119 -15.94 2.29 -6.68
C HIS A 119 -16.61 3.56 -7.24
N ASN A 120 -17.74 3.41 -7.94
CA ASN A 120 -18.51 4.55 -8.42
C ASN A 120 -19.19 5.25 -7.23
N SER A 121 -18.51 6.27 -6.72
CA SER A 121 -19.08 7.58 -6.37
C SER A 121 -20.43 7.64 -5.67
N GLU A 122 -20.56 7.07 -4.48
CA GLU A 122 -21.16 7.76 -3.34
C GLU A 122 -20.22 7.52 -2.15
N LYS A 123 -19.92 8.56 -1.37
CA LYS A 123 -18.86 8.55 -0.33
C LYS A 123 -18.85 7.23 0.49
N LEU A 124 -17.69 6.56 0.55
CA LEU A 124 -17.43 5.49 1.52
C LEU A 124 -17.51 6.00 2.98
#